data_AF-A0A661W6R3-F1
#
_entry.id   AF-A0A661W6R3-F1
#
_cell.length_a   1.000
_cell.length_b   1.000
_cell.length_c   1.000
_cell.angle_alpha   90.00
_cell.angle_beta   90.00
_cell.angle_gamma   90.00
#
_symmetry.space_group_name_H-M   'P 1'
#
loop_
_entity.id
_entity.type
_entity.pdbx_description
1 polymer ?
#
loop_
_entity_poly.entity_id
_entity_poly.type
_entity_poly.pdbx_seq_one_letter_code
_entity_poly.pdbx_strand_id
1 'polypeptide(L)'
;HHMNILLGENENWVAIDPKGVVGEAAFEVGALMLNPVPNLVHWPDLEEVQEQRLTILAEELRIEQEQLASWSFVRAVLSAVWSLGDGQDWNYGINVAEVLRELI
;
A
#
# COMPACT_ATOMS: atom_id res chain seq x y z
N HIS A 1 -1.22 -8.07 -1.01
CA HIS A 1 -2.60 -7.71 -1.42
C HIS A 1 -3.56 -8.19 -0.33
N HIS A 2 -4.66 -7.49 -0.08
CA HIS A 2 -5.56 -7.80 1.05
C HIS A 2 -6.20 -9.19 0.97
N MET A 3 -6.45 -9.73 -0.24
CA MET A 3 -6.94 -11.10 -0.44
C MET A 3 -5.93 -12.20 -0.05
N ASN A 4 -4.67 -11.85 0.20
CA ASN A 4 -3.64 -12.79 0.66
C ASN A 4 -3.48 -12.78 2.20
N ILE A 5 -4.41 -12.15 2.92
CA ILE A 5 -4.48 -12.16 4.38
C ILE A 5 -5.74 -12.93 4.78
N LEU A 6 -5.55 -14.11 5.38
CA LEU A 6 -6.63 -15.02 5.75
C LEU A 6 -6.82 -15.06 7.27
N LEU A 7 -8.06 -15.21 7.72
CA LEU A 7 -8.36 -15.50 9.13
C LEU A 7 -8.25 -17.01 9.35
N GLY A 8 -7.30 -17.42 10.18
CA GLY A 8 -7.10 -18.83 10.57
C GLY A 8 -8.06 -19.30 11.66
N GLU A 9 -8.07 -20.61 11.92
CA GLU A 9 -8.99 -21.27 12.86
C GLU A 9 -8.89 -20.75 14.30
N ASN A 10 -7.73 -20.23 14.70
CA ASN A 10 -7.48 -19.67 16.03
C ASN A 10 -7.67 -18.14 16.08
N GLU A 11 -8.46 -17.56 15.18
CA GLU A 11 -8.67 -16.11 15.04
C GLU A 11 -7.38 -15.31 14.73
N ASN A 12 -6.34 -15.99 14.24
CA ASN A 12 -5.07 -15.37 13.86
C ASN A 12 -5.03 -15.07 12.37
N TRP A 13 -4.54 -13.89 12.01
CA TRP A 13 -4.31 -13.51 10.62
C TRP A 13 -3.06 -14.19 10.05
N VAL A 14 -3.18 -14.75 8.84
CA VAL A 14 -2.12 -15.46 8.14
C VAL A 14 -1.88 -14.82 6.77
N ALA A 15 -0.66 -14.36 6.53
CA ALA A 15 -0.22 -13.92 5.21
C ALA A 15 0.20 -15.12 4.34
N ILE A 16 -0.30 -15.17 3.11
CA ILE A 16 0.00 -16.21 2.12
C ILE A 16 0.57 -15.62 0.83
N ASP A 17 0.99 -16.48 -0.10
CA ASP A 17 1.48 -16.11 -1.45
C ASP A 17 2.69 -15.14 -1.43
N PRO A 18 3.82 -15.52 -0.77
CA PRO A 18 5.04 -14.72 -0.79
C PRO A 18 5.67 -14.71 -2.20
N LYS A 19 6.21 -13.55 -2.61
CA LYS A 19 6.79 -13.38 -3.95
C LYS A 19 8.32 -13.59 -4.02
N GLY A 20 9.00 -13.72 -2.88
CA GLY A 20 10.44 -14.00 -2.84
C GLY A 20 11.35 -12.86 -3.33
N VAL A 21 10.89 -11.61 -3.25
CA VAL A 21 11.64 -10.42 -3.67
C VAL A 21 12.58 -9.95 -2.55
N VAL A 22 13.80 -9.54 -2.92
CA VAL A 22 14.77 -8.93 -1.99
C VAL A 22 14.91 -7.45 -2.31
N GLY A 23 14.82 -6.59 -1.30
CA GLY A 23 14.89 -5.13 -1.45
C GLY A 23 14.67 -4.40 -0.14
N GLU A 24 14.37 -3.11 -0.24
CA GLU A 24 14.03 -2.27 0.91
C GLU A 24 12.72 -2.72 1.57
N ALA A 25 12.74 -2.92 2.89
CA ALA A 25 11.61 -3.46 3.64
C ALA A 25 10.39 -2.53 3.64
N ALA A 26 10.63 -1.21 3.72
CA ALA A 26 9.57 -0.19 3.66
C ALA A 26 8.74 -0.26 2.36
N PHE A 27 9.29 -0.81 1.27
CA PHE A 27 8.58 -0.97 0.01
C PHE A 27 7.38 -1.93 0.09
N GLU A 28 7.42 -2.92 0.99
CA GLU A 28 6.33 -3.90 1.08
C GLU A 28 5.05 -3.27 1.64
N VAL A 29 5.18 -2.26 2.50
CA VAL A 29 4.06 -1.52 3.09
C VAL A 29 3.19 -0.85 2.02
N GLY A 30 3.78 -0.42 0.90
CA GLY A 30 3.03 0.21 -0.19
C GLY A 30 1.94 -0.69 -0.78
N ALA A 31 2.05 -2.02 -0.66
CA ALA A 31 0.98 -2.93 -1.08
C ALA A 31 -0.30 -2.75 -0.25
N LEU A 32 -0.18 -2.41 1.04
CA LEU A 32 -1.30 -2.10 1.92
C LEU A 32 -1.92 -0.73 1.58
N MET A 33 -1.08 0.25 1.24
CA MET A 33 -1.54 1.59 0.85
C MET A 33 -2.37 1.61 -0.42
N LEU A 34 -2.26 0.58 -1.26
CA LEU A 34 -3.10 0.37 -2.44
C LEU A 34 -4.35 -0.47 -2.14
N ASN A 35 -4.60 -0.93 -0.92
CA ASN A 35 -5.78 -1.76 -0.62
C ASN A 35 -6.89 -0.95 0.07
N PRO A 36 -8.16 -1.29 -0.18
CA PRO A 36 -8.64 -2.29 -1.13
C PRO A 36 -8.69 -1.76 -2.58
N VAL A 37 -8.09 -2.50 -3.52
CA VAL A 37 -8.24 -2.23 -4.97
C VAL A 37 -9.61 -2.72 -5.45
N PRO A 38 -10.33 -1.99 -6.32
CA PRO A 38 -10.07 -0.63 -6.82
C PRO A 38 -10.79 0.45 -5.99
N ASN A 39 -11.35 0.10 -4.83
CA ASN A 39 -12.34 0.94 -4.14
C ASN A 39 -11.75 2.03 -3.24
N LEU A 40 -10.50 1.88 -2.79
CA LEU A 40 -9.87 2.80 -1.85
C LEU A 40 -9.95 4.28 -2.30
N VAL A 41 -9.74 4.54 -3.60
CA VAL A 41 -9.73 5.92 -4.15
C VAL A 41 -11.10 6.58 -4.16
N HIS A 42 -12.16 5.85 -3.83
CA HIS A 42 -13.52 6.37 -3.71
C HIS A 42 -13.92 6.66 -2.26
N TRP A 43 -13.03 6.43 -1.29
CA TRP A 43 -13.29 6.71 0.10
C TRP A 43 -13.19 8.22 0.36
N PRO A 44 -14.18 8.83 1.04
CA PRO A 44 -14.17 10.28 1.30
C PRO A 44 -13.04 10.71 2.26
N ASP A 45 -12.53 9.76 3.04
CA ASP A 45 -11.52 9.89 4.09
C ASP A 45 -10.16 9.28 3.68
N LEU A 46 -9.90 9.18 2.36
CA LEU A 46 -8.70 8.54 1.81
C LEU A 46 -7.40 9.04 2.44
N GLU A 47 -7.21 10.36 2.53
CA GLU A 47 -6.00 10.96 3.10
C GLU A 47 -5.82 10.60 4.58
N GLU A 48 -6.88 10.77 5.38
CA GLU A 48 -6.89 10.42 6.81
C GLU A 48 -6.57 8.94 7.01
N VAL A 49 -7.15 8.05 6.20
CA VAL A 49 -6.88 6.61 6.26
C VAL A 49 -5.41 6.29 5.95
N GLN A 50 -4.80 6.99 4.99
CA GLN A 50 -3.39 6.76 4.64
C GLN A 50 -2.45 7.30 5.74
N GLU A 51 -2.75 8.45 6.32
CA GLU A 51 -2.00 9.01 7.45
C GLU A 51 -2.07 8.09 8.68
N GLN A 52 -3.27 7.58 9.00
CA GLN A 52 -3.46 6.61 10.09
C GLN A 52 -2.68 5.32 9.85
N ARG A 53 -2.71 4.78 8.63
CA ARG A 53 -1.93 3.59 8.25
C ARG A 53 -0.44 3.82 8.42
N LEU A 54 0.06 4.96 7.95
CA LEU A 54 1.46 5.32 8.05
C LEU A 54 1.90 5.44 9.52
N THR A 55 1.09 6.08 10.36
CA THR A 55 1.33 6.19 11.80
C THR A 55 1.44 4.80 12.46
N ILE A 56 0.43 3.95 12.27
CA ILE A 56 0.40 2.59 12.84
C ILE A 56 1.61 1.78 12.38
N LEU A 57 1.93 1.83 11.09
CA LEU A 57 3.03 1.05 10.52
C LEU A 57 4.40 1.57 10.95
N ALA A 58 4.55 2.89 11.11
CA ALA A 58 5.79 3.48 11.61
C ALA A 58 6.09 2.98 13.03
N GLU A 59 5.06 2.95 13.90
CA GLU A 59 5.18 2.45 15.26
C GLU A 59 5.49 0.95 15.31
N GLU A 60 4.73 0.12 14.59
CA GLU A 60 4.87 -1.34 14.61
C GLU A 60 6.19 -1.82 13.96
N LEU A 61 6.60 -1.19 12.87
CA LEU A 61 7.79 -1.59 12.12
C LEU A 61 9.06 -0.88 12.58
N ARG A 62 8.93 0.18 13.40
CA ARG A 62 10.04 1.06 13.82
C ARG A 62 10.80 1.65 12.63
N ILE A 63 10.05 2.09 11.63
CA ILE A 63 10.54 2.78 10.43
C ILE A 63 9.94 4.17 10.43
N GLU A 64 10.74 5.18 10.09
CA GLU A 64 10.27 6.57 10.02
C GLU A 64 9.09 6.72 9.05
N GLN A 65 8.09 7.51 9.47
CA GLN A 65 6.85 7.68 8.71
C GLN A 65 7.10 8.22 7.29
N GLU A 66 8.00 9.20 7.16
CA GLU A 66 8.41 9.78 5.87
C GLU A 66 9.03 8.73 4.93
N GLN A 67 9.82 7.79 5.48
CA GLN A 67 10.39 6.69 4.70
C GLN A 67 9.31 5.73 4.20
N LEU A 68 8.34 5.38 5.06
CA LEU A 68 7.19 4.56 4.66
C LEU A 68 6.33 5.25 3.59
N ALA A 69 6.07 6.54 3.73
CA ALA A 69 5.32 7.34 2.76
C ALA A 69 6.04 7.38 1.41
N SER A 70 7.34 7.67 1.42
CA SER A 70 8.19 7.70 0.22
C SER A 70 8.20 6.37 -0.54
N TRP A 71 8.37 5.25 0.17
CA TRP A 71 8.36 3.93 -0.48
C TRP A 71 6.97 3.49 -0.94
N SER A 72 5.92 3.91 -0.23
CA SER A 72 4.54 3.69 -0.65
C SER A 72 4.21 4.47 -1.91
N PHE A 73 4.69 5.72 -2.04
CA PHE A 73 4.58 6.51 -3.26
C PHE A 73 5.22 5.78 -4.45
N VAL A 74 6.45 5.28 -4.29
CA VAL A 74 7.14 4.51 -5.34
C VAL A 74 6.34 3.26 -5.73
N ARG A 75 5.77 2.54 -4.75
CA ARG A 75 4.94 1.36 -5.00
C ARG A 75 3.65 1.70 -5.77
N ALA A 76 3.01 2.83 -5.45
CA ALA A 76 1.81 3.30 -6.15
C ALA A 76 2.10 3.68 -7.60
N VAL A 77 3.22 4.39 -7.85
CA VAL A 77 3.69 4.68 -9.21
C VAL A 77 4.02 3.40 -9.98
N LEU A 78 4.72 2.44 -9.37
CA LEU A 78 5.00 1.15 -9.99
C LEU A 78 3.70 0.41 -10.37
N SER A 79 2.70 0.44 -9.49
CA SER A 79 1.39 -0.13 -9.79
C SER A 79 0.74 0.52 -11.02
N ALA A 80 0.82 1.84 -11.14
CA ALA A 80 0.30 2.55 -12.32
C ALA A 80 1.05 2.16 -13.61
N VAL A 81 2.37 2.03 -13.55
CA VAL A 81 3.20 1.60 -14.69
C VAL A 81 2.84 0.19 -15.15
N TRP A 82 2.63 -0.75 -14.22
CA TRP A 82 2.18 -2.11 -14.56
C TRP A 82 0.79 -2.11 -15.19
N SER A 83 -0.17 -1.40 -14.57
CA SER A 83 -1.52 -1.28 -15.16
C SER A 83 -1.47 -0.72 -16.58
N LEU A 84 -0.68 0.33 -16.82
CA LEU A 84 -0.50 0.91 -18.14
C LEU A 84 0.07 -0.11 -19.14
N GLY A 85 1.09 -0.87 -18.74
CA GLY A 85 1.69 -1.92 -19.57
C GLY A 85 0.72 -3.05 -19.92
N ASP A 86 -0.19 -3.37 -19.00
CA ASP A 86 -1.22 -4.41 -19.17
C ASP A 86 -2.50 -3.88 -19.86
N GLY A 87 -2.53 -2.60 -20.28
CA GLY A 87 -3.69 -1.96 -20.89
C GLY A 87 -4.88 -1.78 -19.92
N GLN A 88 -4.60 -1.76 -18.62
CA GLN A 88 -5.56 -1.54 -17.54
C GLN A 88 -5.61 -0.06 -17.12
N ASP A 89 -6.58 0.29 -16.29
CA ASP A 89 -6.66 1.64 -15.71
C ASP A 89 -5.49 1.89 -14.75
N TRP A 90 -4.65 2.85 -15.11
CA TRP A 90 -3.48 3.27 -14.35
C TRP A 90 -3.80 4.44 -13.39
N ASN A 91 -4.95 5.11 -13.55
CA ASN A 91 -5.33 6.26 -12.72
C ASN A 91 -5.44 5.88 -11.24
N TYR A 92 -5.85 4.64 -10.94
CA TYR A 92 -5.92 4.14 -9.57
C TYR A 92 -4.59 4.33 -8.82
N GLY A 93 -3.48 3.87 -9.41
CA GLY A 93 -2.16 3.98 -8.79
C GLY A 93 -1.70 5.43 -8.68
N ILE A 94 -2.04 6.28 -9.67
CA ILE A 94 -1.71 7.70 -9.64
C ILE A 94 -2.49 8.44 -8.54
N ASN A 95 -3.79 8.21 -8.39
CA ASN A 95 -4.60 8.84 -7.34
C ASN A 95 -4.06 8.51 -5.93
N VAL A 96 -3.65 7.26 -5.70
CA VAL A 96 -3.01 6.87 -4.43
C VAL A 96 -1.65 7.54 -4.27
N ALA A 97 -0.85 7.63 -5.33
CA ALA A 97 0.45 8.30 -5.29
C ALA A 97 0.32 9.80 -5.00
N GLU A 98 -0.69 10.49 -5.54
CA GLU A 98 -0.93 11.90 -5.27
C GLU A 98 -1.24 12.16 -3.80
N VAL A 99 -2.09 11.34 -3.17
CA VAL A 99 -2.36 11.45 -1.73
C VAL A 99 -1.10 11.21 -0.90
N LEU A 100 -0.33 10.16 -1.21
CA LEU A 100 0.90 9.85 -0.48
C LEU A 100 1.97 10.94 -0.64
N ARG A 101 1.98 11.66 -1.77
CA ARG A 101 2.92 12.75 -2.02
C ARG A 101 2.72 13.93 -1.08
N GLU A 102 1.48 14.21 -0.68
CA GLU A 102 1.18 15.28 0.29
C GLU A 102 1.63 14.91 1.72
N LEU A 103 1.97 13.63 1.96
CA LEU A 103 2.42 13.09 3.25
C LEU A 103 3.95 12.86 3.33
N ILE A 104 4.70 13.32 2.32
CA ILE A 104 6.18 13.32 2.28
C ILE A 104 6.67 14.74 2.53
#